data_AF-A0A1G6ZBJ9-F1
#
_entry.id   AF-A0A1G6ZBJ9-F1
#
_cell.length_a   1.000
_cell.length_b   1.000
_cell.length_c   1.000
_cell.angle_alpha   90.00
_cell.angle_beta   90.00
_cell.angle_gamma   90.00
#
_symmetry.space_group_name_H-M   'P 1'
#
loop_
_entity.id
_entity.type
_entity.pdbx_description
1 polymer ?
#
loop_
_entity_poly.entity_id
_entity_poly.type
_entity_poly.pdbx_seq_one_letter_code
_entity_poly.pdbx_strand_id
1 'polypeptide(L)' 'MDPQQVIIHVRFGPNGRVIQISERPAKLTPDQWFDVLNTRVGSNYRPLARGRGAFRLARTTVEAFKQETARPG' A
#
# COMPACT_ATOMS: atom_id res chain seq x y z
N MET A 1 14.85 -10.63 -11.42
CA MET A 1 13.59 -9.93 -11.09
C MET A 1 12.53 -11.00 -10.95
N ASP A 2 12.14 -11.35 -9.72
CA ASP A 2 11.02 -12.27 -9.53
C ASP A 2 9.75 -11.65 -10.10
N PRO A 3 9.09 -12.27 -11.11
CA PRO A 3 7.90 -11.72 -11.77
C PRO A 3 6.68 -11.61 -10.84
N GLN A 4 6.84 -12.01 -9.57
CA GLN A 4 5.81 -11.98 -8.55
C GLN A 4 5.95 -10.84 -7.55
N GLN A 5 6.98 -9.98 -7.60
CA GLN A 5 7.06 -8.82 -6.69
C GLN A 5 6.36 -7.58 -7.27
N VAL A 6 5.48 -6.98 -6.47
CA VAL A 6 4.81 -5.71 -6.75
C VAL A 6 5.40 -4.63 -5.85
N ILE A 7 5.67 -3.47 -6.45
CA ILE A 7 6.11 -2.28 -5.73
C ILE A 7 4.94 -1.32 -5.63
N ILE A 8 4.42 -1.14 -4.43
CA ILE A 8 3.35 -0.18 -4.15
C ILE A 8 3.98 1.15 -3.82
N HIS A 9 3.87 2.10 -4.75
CA HIS A 9 4.33 3.48 -4.52
C HIS A 9 3.30 4.26 -3.72
N VAL A 10 3.80 4.98 -2.72
CA VAL A 10 3.04 5.86 -1.82
C VAL A 10 3.57 7.28 -1.94
N ARG A 11 2.68 8.26 -1.99
CA ARG A 11 3.01 9.68 -1.94
C ARG A 11 2.24 10.33 -0.80
N PHE A 12 2.94 11.15 -0.03
CA PHE A 12 2.42 11.93 1.07
C PHE A 12 2.35 13.41 0.67
N GLY A 13 1.28 14.07 1.08
CA GLY A 13 1.15 15.51 1.00
C GLY A 13 1.94 16.21 2.12
N PRO A 14 2.04 17.55 2.06
CA PRO A 14 2.72 18.35 3.09
C PRO A 14 2.04 18.26 4.48
N ASN A 15 0.78 17.84 4.53
CA ASN A 15 0.02 17.58 5.76
C ASN A 15 0.24 16.16 6.32
N GLY A 16 1.11 15.36 5.72
CA GLY A 16 1.37 13.97 6.14
C GLY A 16 0.34 12.95 5.69
N ARG A 17 -0.72 13.35 4.97
CA ARG A 17 -1.73 12.42 4.43
C ARG A 17 -1.27 11.78 3.14
N VAL A 18 -1.76 10.57 2.86
CA VAL A 18 -1.51 9.86 1.62
C VAL A 18 -2.34 10.49 0.50
N ILE A 19 -1.65 11.14 -0.43
CA ILE A 19 -2.29 11.76 -1.60
C ILE A 19 -2.47 10.75 -2.75
N GLN A 20 -1.60 9.74 -2.82
CA GLN A 20 -1.63 8.74 -3.87
C GLN A 20 -0.99 7.44 -3.38
N ILE A 21 -1.65 6.32 -3.65
CA ILE A 21 -1.13 4.98 -3.38
C ILE A 21 -1.59 4.01 -4.46
N SER A 22 -0.67 3.18 -4.94
CA SER A 22 -0.94 2.18 -5.98
C SER A 22 -1.64 0.94 -5.40
N GLU A 23 -2.18 0.08 -6.26
CA GLU A 23 -2.81 -1.19 -5.86
C GLU A 23 -3.97 -1.03 -4.85
N ARG A 24 -4.56 0.17 -4.77
CA ARG A 24 -5.64 0.49 -3.84
C ARG A 24 -6.97 -0.11 -4.31
N PRO A 25 -7.70 -0.85 -3.44
CA PRO A 25 -9.09 -1.21 -3.70
C PRO A 25 -9.99 0.02 -3.86
N ALA A 26 -10.92 -0.01 -4.81
CA ALA A 26 -11.81 1.14 -5.07
C ALA A 26 -12.63 1.59 -3.84
N LYS A 27 -12.94 0.66 -2.93
CA LYS A 27 -13.71 0.90 -1.70
C LYS A 27 -12.95 1.64 -0.60
N LEU A 28 -11.61 1.64 -0.62
CA LEU A 28 -10.79 2.25 0.43
C LEU A 28 -10.26 3.61 0.00
N THR A 29 -10.16 4.54 0.93
CA THR A 29 -9.38 5.77 0.72
C THR A 29 -7.87 5.48 0.66
N PRO A 30 -7.05 6.38 0.11
CA PRO A 30 -5.59 6.23 0.10
C PRO A 30 -4.99 6.00 1.49
N ASP A 31 -5.44 6.78 2.49
CA ASP A 31 -4.98 6.66 3.88
C ASP A 31 -5.35 5.28 4.46
N GLN A 32 -6.61 4.85 4.32
CA GLN A 32 -7.05 3.54 4.81
C GLN A 32 -6.26 2.38 4.18
N TRP A 33 -5.94 2.46 2.89
CA TRP A 33 -5.14 1.42 2.25
C TRP A 33 -3.69 1.42 2.75
N PHE A 34 -3.11 2.59 2.97
CA PHE A 34 -1.79 2.69 3.60
C PHE A 34 -1.79 2.10 5.00
N ASP A 35 -2.81 2.38 5.82
CA ASP A 35 -2.92 1.84 7.18
C ASP A 35 -2.98 0.31 7.17
N VAL A 36 -3.77 -0.30 6.27
CA VAL A 36 -3.83 -1.76 6.11
C VAL A 36 -2.45 -2.34 5.79
N LEU A 37 -1.74 -1.75 4.83
CA LEU A 37 -0.40 -2.20 4.45
C LEU A 37 0.61 -1.99 5.59
N ASN A 38 0.54 -0.85 6.28
CA ASN A 38 1.44 -0.53 7.37
C ASN A 38 1.23 -1.45 8.58
N THR A 39 -0.03 -1.78 8.90
CA THR A 39 -0.36 -2.72 9.99
C THR A 39 0.08 -4.15 9.68
N ARG A 40 -0.10 -4.62 8.44
CA ARG A 40 0.15 -6.02 8.08
C ARG A 40 1.60 -6.30 7.68
N VAL A 41 2.21 -5.35 6.98
CA VAL A 41 3.52 -5.50 6.33
C VAL A 41 4.35 -4.23 6.43
N GLY A 42 4.22 -3.48 7.54
CA GLY A 42 5.01 -2.29 7.81
C GLY A 42 6.52 -2.54 7.81
N SER A 43 6.97 -3.76 8.13
CA SER A 43 8.38 -4.18 8.01
C SER A 43 8.91 -4.13 6.58
N ASN A 44 8.04 -4.21 5.57
CA ASN A 44 8.39 -4.12 4.15
C ASN A 44 8.30 -2.68 3.61
N TYR A 45 7.94 -1.71 4.45
CA TYR A 45 7.89 -0.31 4.09
C TYR A 45 9.29 0.28 3.96
N ARG A 46 9.54 0.98 2.87
CA ARG A 46 10.77 1.74 2.65
C ARG A 46 10.43 3.21 2.47
N PRO A 47 10.80 4.08 3.42
CA PRO A 47 10.67 5.52 3.23
C PRO A 47 11.63 6.01 2.14
N LEU A 48 11.16 6.94 1.32
CA LEU A 48 11.92 7.61 0.27
C LEU A 48 11.88 9.13 0.49
N ALA A 49 12.86 9.83 -0.07
CA ALA A 49 12.92 11.29 0.06
C ALA A 49 11.73 12.00 -0.63
N ARG A 50 11.38 13.17 -0.09
CA ARG A 50 10.33 14.09 -0.58
C ARG A 50 8.90 13.54 -0.46
N GLY A 51 8.55 13.00 0.70
CA GLY A 51 7.19 12.51 0.97
C GLY A 51 6.81 11.32 0.11
N ARG A 52 7.76 10.42 -0.17
CA ARG A 52 7.53 9.20 -0.96
C ARG A 52 7.79 7.99 -0.09
N GLY A 53 7.11 6.90 -0.39
CA GLY A 53 7.33 5.61 0.25
C GLY A 53 7.08 4.49 -0.75
N ALA A 54 7.61 3.31 -0.46
CA ALA A 54 7.31 2.13 -1.25
C ALA A 54 7.20 0.88 -0.37
N PHE A 55 6.20 0.05 -0.65
CA PHE A 55 6.15 -1.32 -0.14
C PHE A 55 6.61 -2.28 -1.24
N ARG A 56 7.42 -3.27 -0.87
CA ARG A 56 7.81 -4.36 -1.79
C ARG A 56 7.24 -5.67 -1.26
N LEU A 57 6.27 -6.22 -1.99
CA LEU A 57 5.48 -7.38 -1.56
C LEU A 57 5.28 -8.35 -2.73
N ALA A 58 4.95 -9.61 -2.44
CA ALA A 58 4.49 -10.52 -3.47
C ALA A 58 3.09 -10.11 -3.97
N ARG A 59 2.84 -10.26 -5.26
CA ARG A 59 1.56 -9.96 -5.92
C ARG A 59 0.42 -10.73 -5.24
N THR A 60 0.64 -11.99 -4.92
CA THR A 60 -0.34 -12.84 -4.22
C THR A 60 -0.74 -12.27 -2.86
N THR A 61 0.21 -11.71 -2.10
CA THR A 61 -0.05 -11.02 -0.83
C THR A 61 -0.89 -9.77 -1.04
N VAL A 62 -0.56 -8.97 -2.05
CA VAL A 62 -1.32 -7.74 -2.38
C VAL A 62 -2.76 -8.08 -2.77
N GLU A 63 -2.95 -9.08 -3.65
CA GLU A 63 -4.28 -9.54 -4.04
C GLU A 63 -5.07 -10.09 -2.85
N ALA A 64 -4.45 -10.87 -1.96
CA ALA A 64 -5.10 -11.37 -0.75
C ALA A 64 -5.60 -10.21 0.14
N PHE A 65 -4.79 -9.18 0.36
CA PHE A 65 -5.19 -8.00 1.13
C PHE A 65 -6.34 -7.23 0.48
N LYS A 66 -6.33 -7.09 -0.86
CA LYS A 66 -7.44 -6.48 -1.58
C LYS A 66 -8.74 -7.28 -1.43
N GLN A 67 -8.67 -8.61 -1.54
CA GLN A 67 -9.83 -9.49 -1.39
C GLN A 67 -10.40 -9.43 0.03
N GLU A 68 -9.55 -9.45 1.03
CA GLU A 68 -9.96 -9.39 2.43
C GLU A 68 -10.60 -8.05 2.79
N THR A 69 -10.05 -6.94 2.27
CA THR A 69 -10.63 -5.60 2.46
C THR A 69 -11.85 -5.32 1.57
N ALA A 70 -12.11 -6.15 0.56
CA ALA A 70 -13.28 -6.04 -0.30
C ALA A 70 -14.52 -6.78 0.26
N ARG A 71 -14.33 -7.72 1.19
CA ARG A 71 -15.42 -8.49 1.80
C ARG A 71 -16.15 -7.58 2.81
N PRO A 72 -17.47 -7.34 2.64
CA PRO A 72 -18.26 -6.69 3.68
C PRO A 72 -18.32 -7.64 4.89
N GLY A 73 -17.98 -7.10 6.06
CA GLY A 73 -18.34 -7.74 7.34
C GLY A 73 -19.85 -7.71 7.53
#